data_AF-A0A1I0DPN1-F1
#
_entry.id   AF-A0A1I0DPN1-F1
#
_cell.length_a   1.000
_cell.length_b   1.000
_cell.length_c   1.000
_cell.angle_alpha   90.00
_cell.angle_beta   90.00
_cell.angle_gamma   90.00
#
_symmetry.space_group_name_H-M   'P 1'
#
loop_
_entity.id
_entity.type
_entity.pdbx_description
1 polymer ?
#
loop_
_entity_poly.entity_id
_entity_poly.type
_entity_poly.pdbx_seq_one_letter_code
_entity_poly.pdbx_strand_id
1 'polypeptide(L)'
;MPLREIRTPKPGRKWAHMKDTAALAADGTTRFPPARTALRELYRTVRHLPSSDPYTPARLARIADQAEYLLDTWPPDQWPAGLHSGQPLPARAVLLGWVAAARRDIGHAGTTPGTSWPYPQWHRITTTLLAALVPFA
;
A
#
# COMPACT_ATOMS: atom_id res chain seq x y z
N MET A 1 44.03 -47.92 26.45
CA MET A 1 44.11 -47.17 25.18
C MET A 1 44.09 -48.17 24.05
N PRO A 2 43.01 -48.20 23.25
CA PRO A 2 43.15 -47.72 21.88
C PRO A 2 41.98 -46.87 21.37
N LEU A 3 42.34 -45.92 20.50
CA LEU A 3 41.48 -45.06 19.70
C LEU A 3 40.49 -45.89 18.85
N ARG A 4 39.23 -45.48 18.79
CA ARG A 4 38.25 -45.95 17.81
C ARG A 4 37.75 -44.81 16.92
N GLU A 5 38.32 -44.81 15.72
CA GLU A 5 37.65 -44.70 14.41
C GLU A 5 36.72 -43.52 14.16
N ILE A 6 37.28 -42.57 13.40
CA ILE A 6 36.63 -41.50 12.66
C ILE A 6 35.72 -42.13 11.61
N ARG A 7 34.39 -42.01 11.78
CA ARG A 7 33.41 -42.35 10.75
C ARG A 7 33.22 -41.15 9.81
N THR A 8 33.76 -41.25 8.61
CA THR A 8 33.40 -40.39 7.47
C THR A 8 32.06 -40.85 6.87
N PRO A 9 31.10 -39.95 6.63
CA PRO A 9 29.89 -40.30 5.89
C PRO A 9 30.15 -40.29 4.36
N LYS A 10 29.57 -41.33 3.74
CA LYS A 10 29.62 -41.76 2.34
C LYS A 10 29.07 -40.70 1.36
N PRO A 11 29.68 -40.51 0.17
CA PRO A 11 29.21 -39.54 -0.80
C PRO A 11 28.05 -40.09 -1.63
N GLY A 12 27.03 -39.27 -1.85
CA GLY A 12 26.04 -39.50 -2.90
C GLY A 12 24.58 -39.44 -2.44
N ARG A 13 24.00 -38.23 -2.49
CA ARG A 13 22.62 -38.09 -2.97
C ARG A 13 22.49 -36.78 -3.74
N LYS A 14 22.10 -36.96 -5.00
CA LYS A 14 21.90 -35.94 -6.03
C LYS A 14 20.84 -34.94 -5.57
N TRP A 15 21.08 -33.66 -5.87
CA TRP A 15 20.10 -32.60 -5.74
C TRP A 15 18.96 -32.87 -6.73
N ALA A 16 17.77 -33.17 -6.21
CA ALA A 16 16.57 -33.24 -7.01
C ALA A 16 16.16 -31.81 -7.38
N HIS A 17 16.55 -31.39 -8.58
CA HIS A 17 15.95 -30.27 -9.28
C HIS A 17 14.54 -30.72 -9.74
N MET A 18 13.51 -30.32 -9.01
CA MET A 18 12.08 -30.44 -9.37
C MET A 18 11.52 -29.02 -9.23
N LYS A 19 11.50 -28.21 -10.30
CA LYS A 19 10.43 -28.10 -11.31
C LYS A 19 9.02 -28.28 -10.75
N ASP A 20 8.32 -27.15 -10.77
CA ASP A 20 6.86 -26.99 -10.90
C ASP A 20 5.98 -27.61 -9.82
N THR A 21 5.63 -26.77 -8.84
CA THR A 21 4.28 -26.77 -8.28
C THR A 21 3.69 -25.37 -8.45
N ALA A 22 3.54 -24.99 -9.71
CA ALA A 22 2.42 -24.15 -10.11
C ALA A 22 1.15 -24.99 -9.93
N ALA A 23 0.08 -24.35 -9.43
CA ALA A 23 -1.25 -24.90 -9.15
C ALA A 23 -1.39 -25.70 -7.84
N LEU A 24 -1.71 -24.97 -6.77
CA LEU A 24 -2.68 -25.40 -5.74
C LEU A 24 -3.10 -24.19 -4.89
N ALA A 25 -4.05 -23.40 -5.41
CA ALA A 25 -5.09 -22.72 -4.63
C ALA A 25 -6.00 -21.93 -5.58
N ALA A 26 -6.73 -22.65 -6.44
CA ALA A 26 -8.02 -22.18 -6.93
C ALA A 26 -9.04 -22.42 -5.80
N ASP A 27 -9.04 -21.51 -4.82
CA ASP A 27 -10.20 -21.30 -3.96
C ASP A 27 -10.77 -19.93 -4.34
N GLY A 28 -12.04 -19.91 -4.71
CA GLY A 28 -12.80 -18.77 -5.23
C GLY A 28 -13.01 -17.66 -4.22
N THR A 29 -11.92 -17.08 -3.73
CA THR A 29 -11.89 -15.79 -3.07
C THR A 29 -11.06 -14.90 -3.98
N THR A 30 -11.67 -13.90 -4.61
CA THR A 30 -10.95 -12.81 -5.28
C THR A 30 -10.00 -12.15 -4.29
N ARG A 31 -8.79 -12.71 -4.14
CA ARG A 31 -7.77 -12.23 -3.23
C ARG A 31 -7.14 -11.04 -3.90
N PHE A 32 -7.67 -9.86 -3.60
CA PHE A 32 -7.10 -8.62 -4.08
C PHE A 32 -5.62 -8.54 -3.67
N PRO A 33 -4.76 -7.98 -4.53
CA PRO A 33 -3.37 -7.79 -4.18
C PRO A 33 -3.27 -6.98 -2.89
N PRO A 34 -2.27 -7.25 -2.04
CA PRO A 34 -2.13 -6.61 -0.73
C PRO A 34 -2.14 -5.08 -0.82
N ALA A 35 -1.63 -4.51 -1.92
CA ALA A 35 -1.66 -3.08 -2.19
C ALA A 35 -3.09 -2.51 -2.26
N ARG A 36 -4.04 -3.21 -2.90
CA ARG A 36 -5.45 -2.76 -2.96
C ARG A 36 -6.06 -2.66 -1.58
N THR A 37 -5.87 -3.73 -0.78
CA THR A 37 -6.40 -3.79 0.58
C THR A 37 -5.78 -2.69 1.44
N ALA A 38 -4.47 -2.45 1.32
CA ALA A 38 -3.80 -1.38 2.03
C ALA A 38 -4.36 0.01 1.65
N LEU A 39 -4.53 0.31 0.36
CA LEU A 39 -5.13 1.57 -0.09
C LEU A 39 -6.57 1.75 0.40
N ARG A 40 -7.36 0.68 0.48
CA ARG A 40 -8.70 0.70 1.07
C ARG A 40 -8.68 1.05 2.55
N GLU A 41 -7.74 0.50 3.31
CA GLU A 41 -7.58 0.84 4.73
C GLU A 41 -7.12 2.29 4.92
N LEU A 42 -6.26 2.80 4.03
CA LEU A 42 -5.91 4.23 4.02
C LEU A 42 -7.15 5.10 3.75
N TYR A 43 -7.99 4.73 2.77
CA TYR A 43 -9.25 5.44 2.50
C TYR A 43 -10.13 5.53 3.75
N ARG A 44 -10.34 4.40 4.44
CA ARG A 44 -11.13 4.34 5.68
C ARG A 44 -10.53 5.23 6.76
N THR A 45 -9.21 5.19 6.91
CA THR A 45 -8.50 6.01 7.89
C THR A 45 -8.69 7.51 7.63
N VAL A 46 -8.52 7.96 6.38
CA VAL A 46 -8.72 9.38 6.00
C VAL A 46 -10.15 9.82 6.23
N ARG A 47 -11.13 8.99 5.84
CA ARG A 47 -12.56 9.30 5.96
C ARG A 47 -13.00 9.55 7.42
N HIS A 48 -12.34 8.90 8.37
CA HIS A 48 -12.68 8.99 9.79
C HIS A 48 -11.75 9.92 10.59
N LEU A 49 -10.85 10.64 9.93
CA LEU A 49 -9.91 11.52 10.60
C LEU A 49 -10.56 12.89 10.89
N PRO A 50 -10.75 13.31 12.14
CA PRO A 50 -11.41 14.56 12.45
C PRO A 50 -10.49 15.77 12.23
N SER A 51 -11.06 16.90 11.79
CA SER A 51 -10.29 18.15 11.59
C SER A 51 -9.76 18.76 12.88
N SER A 52 -10.36 18.43 14.02
CA SER A 52 -10.02 18.95 15.35
C SER A 52 -8.90 18.18 16.06
N ASP A 53 -8.45 17.03 15.52
CA ASP A 53 -7.38 16.24 16.15
C ASP A 53 -6.02 16.94 15.93
N PRO A 54 -5.25 17.22 17.00
CA PRO A 54 -3.96 17.91 16.93
C PRO A 54 -2.88 17.15 16.14
N TYR A 55 -3.07 15.85 15.88
CA TYR A 55 -2.17 15.01 15.11
C TYR A 55 -2.64 14.78 13.66
N THR A 56 -3.78 15.36 13.26
CA THR A 56 -4.32 15.24 11.90
C THR A 56 -3.30 15.62 10.82
N PRO A 57 -2.54 16.73 10.94
CA PRO A 57 -1.52 17.08 9.94
C PRO A 57 -0.47 15.98 9.72
N ALA A 58 0.11 15.46 10.81
CA ALA A 58 1.12 14.42 10.75
C ALA A 58 0.57 13.08 10.25
N ARG A 59 -0.66 12.73 10.64
CA ARG A 59 -1.35 11.52 10.15
C ARG A 59 -1.63 11.61 8.66
N LEU A 60 -2.13 12.75 8.16
CA LEU A 60 -2.39 12.94 6.73
C LEU A 60 -1.11 12.90 5.90
N ALA A 61 -0.01 13.49 6.39
CA ALA A 61 1.29 13.39 5.73
C ALA A 61 1.72 11.94 5.57
N ARG A 62 1.67 11.16 6.66
CA ARG A 62 2.04 9.74 6.64
C ARG A 62 1.15 8.92 5.71
N ILE A 63 -0.16 9.17 5.71
CA ILE A 63 -1.08 8.47 4.81
C ILE A 63 -0.76 8.79 3.35
N ALA A 64 -0.48 10.06 3.03
CA ALA A 64 -0.13 10.46 1.68
C ALA A 64 1.19 9.80 1.23
N ASP A 65 2.20 9.72 2.10
CA ASP A 65 3.46 9.00 1.82
C ASP A 65 3.22 7.50 1.56
N GLN A 66 2.39 6.86 2.39
CA GLN A 66 2.04 5.43 2.23
C GLN A 66 1.24 5.19 0.95
N ALA A 67 0.30 6.08 0.61
CA ALA A 67 -0.49 5.99 -0.62
C ALA A 67 0.42 6.12 -1.85
N GLU A 68 1.32 7.09 -1.85
CA GLU A 68 2.30 7.28 -2.93
C GLU A 68 3.17 6.04 -3.09
N TYR A 69 3.76 5.53 -2.00
CA TYR A 69 4.58 4.34 -2.04
C TYR A 69 3.83 3.12 -2.61
N LEU A 70 2.60 2.89 -2.16
CA LEU A 70 1.78 1.77 -2.62
C LEU A 70 1.39 1.89 -4.09
N LEU A 71 1.07 3.10 -4.56
CA LEU A 71 0.76 3.36 -5.97
C LEU A 71 2.02 3.23 -6.84
N ASP A 72 3.16 3.70 -6.34
CA ASP A 72 4.41 3.74 -7.10
C ASP A 72 5.08 2.36 -7.21
N THR A 73 5.01 1.57 -6.14
CA THR A 73 5.59 0.21 -6.12
C THR A 73 4.66 -0.85 -6.69
N TRP A 74 3.41 -0.50 -7.05
CA TRP A 74 2.48 -1.47 -7.65
C TRP A 74 2.98 -1.90 -9.04
N PRO A 75 3.22 -3.21 -9.27
CA PRO A 75 3.67 -3.71 -10.57
C PRO A 75 2.68 -3.37 -11.70
N PRO A 76 3.13 -2.84 -12.85
CA PRO A 76 2.25 -2.48 -13.96
C PRO A 76 1.38 -3.64 -14.45
N ASP A 77 1.93 -4.86 -14.48
CA ASP A 77 1.23 -6.07 -14.94
C ASP A 77 0.12 -6.53 -13.97
N GLN A 78 0.12 -6.01 -12.74
CA GLN A 78 -0.87 -6.29 -11.70
C GLN A 78 -1.83 -5.11 -11.49
N TRP A 79 -1.75 -4.08 -12.33
CA TRP A 79 -2.63 -2.92 -12.24
C TRP A 79 -4.07 -3.32 -12.59
N PRO A 80 -5.10 -2.94 -11.79
CA PRO A 80 -6.47 -3.33 -12.09
C PRO A 80 -6.96 -2.66 -13.37
N ALA A 81 -7.52 -3.45 -14.30
CA ALA A 81 -8.17 -2.90 -15.49
C ALA A 81 -9.47 -2.14 -15.16
N GLY A 82 -10.08 -2.42 -14.01
CA GLY A 82 -11.34 -1.79 -13.58
C GLY A 82 -11.66 -2.03 -12.11
N LEU A 83 -12.66 -1.30 -11.62
CA LEU A 83 -13.18 -1.44 -10.27
C LEU A 83 -14.24 -2.55 -10.16
N HIS A 84 -14.57 -2.93 -8.93
CA HIS A 84 -15.62 -3.93 -8.64
C HIS A 84 -16.97 -3.61 -9.29
N SER A 85 -17.25 -2.34 -9.56
CA SER A 85 -18.48 -1.84 -10.16
C SER A 85 -18.41 -1.68 -11.68
N GLY A 86 -17.35 -2.18 -12.34
CA GLY A 86 -17.14 -2.00 -13.78
C GLY A 86 -16.74 -0.58 -14.19
N GLN A 87 -16.54 0.31 -13.22
CA GLN A 87 -16.05 1.67 -13.47
C GLN A 87 -14.57 1.64 -13.90
N PRO A 88 -14.16 2.46 -14.87
CA PRO A 88 -12.77 2.56 -15.28
C PRO A 88 -11.93 3.10 -14.11
N LEU A 89 -10.82 2.43 -13.81
CA LEU A 89 -9.86 2.93 -12.84
C LEU A 89 -9.05 4.06 -13.50
N PRO A 90 -8.89 5.23 -12.85
CA PRO A 90 -8.01 6.27 -13.37
C PRO A 90 -6.59 5.74 -13.57
N ALA A 91 -5.89 6.26 -14.57
CA ALA A 91 -4.50 5.89 -14.80
C ALA A 91 -3.66 6.12 -13.54
N ARG A 92 -2.69 5.23 -13.28
CA ARG A 92 -1.79 5.33 -12.10
C ARG A 92 -1.18 6.71 -11.93
N ALA A 93 -0.75 7.35 -13.03
CA ALA A 93 -0.17 8.69 -13.01
C ALA A 93 -1.16 9.77 -12.52
N VAL A 94 -2.46 9.63 -12.79
CA VAL A 94 -3.50 10.56 -12.31
C VAL A 94 -3.64 10.43 -10.80
N LEU A 95 -3.71 9.20 -10.28
CA LEU A 95 -3.79 8.94 -8.84
C LEU A 95 -2.55 9.47 -8.10
N LEU A 96 -1.36 9.22 -8.64
CA LEU A 96 -0.11 9.79 -8.14
C LEU A 96 -0.11 11.32 -8.18
N GLY A 97 -0.66 11.93 -9.23
CA GLY A 97 -0.81 13.38 -9.33
C GLY A 97 -1.68 13.97 -8.21
N TRP A 98 -2.80 13.31 -7.87
CA TRP A 98 -3.65 13.73 -6.77
C TRP A 98 -2.97 13.55 -5.40
N VAL A 99 -2.24 12.44 -5.19
CA VAL A 99 -1.45 12.26 -3.96
C VAL A 99 -0.37 13.32 -3.83
N ALA A 100 0.36 13.61 -4.91
CA ALA A 100 1.40 14.65 -4.94
C ALA A 100 0.82 16.05 -4.66
N ALA A 101 -0.38 16.35 -5.20
CA ALA A 101 -1.09 17.59 -4.89
C ALA A 101 -1.45 17.70 -3.41
N ALA A 102 -1.99 16.62 -2.82
CA ALA A 102 -2.28 16.58 -1.39
C ALA A 102 -1.01 16.76 -0.55
N ARG A 103 0.10 16.07 -0.88
CA ARG A 103 1.39 16.23 -0.18
C ARG A 103 1.93 17.66 -0.25
N ARG A 104 1.82 18.30 -1.40
CA ARG A 104 2.22 19.70 -1.56
C ARG A 104 1.41 20.62 -0.66
N ASP A 105 0.08 20.47 -0.67
CA ASP A 105 -0.82 21.25 0.18
C ASP A 105 -0.52 21.01 1.68
N ILE A 106 -0.22 19.77 2.07
CA ILE A 106 0.22 19.41 3.44
C ILE A 106 1.55 20.09 3.79
N GLY A 107 2.52 20.06 2.87
CA GLY A 107 3.83 20.71 3.06
C GLY A 107 3.72 22.22 3.26
N HIS A 108 2.83 22.88 2.52
CA HIS A 108 2.52 24.30 2.71
C HIS A 108 1.78 24.58 4.01
N ALA A 109 0.93 23.66 4.46
CA ALA A 109 0.16 23.78 5.69
C ALA A 109 0.99 23.58 6.97
N GLY A 110 2.08 22.81 6.87
CA GLY A 110 2.90 22.39 8.01
C GLY A 110 2.31 21.19 8.77
N THR A 111 3.20 20.40 9.36
CA THR A 111 2.86 19.13 10.05
C THR A 111 3.41 19.05 11.47
N THR A 112 3.99 20.14 11.96
CA THR A 112 4.60 20.24 13.30
C THR A 112 3.56 20.00 14.39
N PRO A 113 3.89 19.34 15.51
CA PRO A 113 2.96 19.17 16.62
C PRO A 113 2.39 20.53 17.09
N GLY A 114 1.07 20.60 17.28
CA GLY A 114 0.38 21.85 17.62
C GLY A 114 -0.03 22.71 16.41
N THR A 115 0.33 22.31 15.19
CA THR A 115 -0.21 22.93 13.98
C THR A 115 -1.70 22.64 13.88
N SER A 116 -2.52 23.69 13.80
CA SER A 116 -3.94 23.56 13.52
C SER A 116 -4.23 24.04 12.11
N TRP A 117 -4.98 23.26 11.34
CA TRP A 117 -5.40 23.67 10.01
C TRP A 117 -6.79 24.28 10.08
N PRO A 118 -7.03 25.43 9.41
CA PRO A 118 -8.39 25.89 9.14
C PRO A 118 -9.19 24.80 8.44
N TYR A 119 -10.48 24.69 8.80
CA TYR A 119 -11.38 23.68 8.21
C TYR A 119 -11.34 23.64 6.68
N PRO A 120 -11.37 24.76 5.93
CA PRO A 120 -11.30 24.72 4.46
C PRO A 120 -10.02 24.07 3.93
N GLN A 121 -8.89 24.28 4.60
CA GLN A 121 -7.60 23.71 4.22
C GLN A 121 -7.58 22.20 4.48
N TRP A 122 -8.03 21.78 5.67
CA TRP A 122 -8.20 20.37 6.00
C TRP A 122 -9.15 19.67 5.00
N HIS A 123 -10.28 20.30 4.68
CA HIS A 123 -11.28 19.73 3.78
C HIS A 123 -10.74 19.56 2.36
N ARG A 124 -10.00 20.55 1.85
CA ARG A 124 -9.35 20.46 0.53
C ARG A 124 -8.32 19.33 0.47
N ILE A 125 -7.44 19.23 1.46
CA ILE A 125 -6.40 18.19 1.53
C ILE A 125 -7.04 16.80 1.60
N THR A 126 -7.97 16.62 2.53
CA THR A 126 -8.66 15.32 2.71
C THR A 126 -9.47 14.93 1.49
N THR A 127 -10.19 15.86 0.86
CA THR A 127 -10.95 15.58 -0.37
C THR A 127 -10.04 15.15 -1.52
N THR A 128 -8.91 15.85 -1.70
CA THR A 128 -7.93 15.49 -2.75
C THR A 128 -7.34 14.10 -2.51
N LEU A 129 -6.97 13.79 -1.26
CA LEU A 129 -6.45 12.49 -0.89
C LEU A 129 -7.51 11.38 -1.02
N LEU A 130 -8.76 11.66 -0.63
CA LEU A 130 -9.88 10.73 -0.80
C LEU A 130 -10.18 10.47 -2.27
N ALA A 131 -10.06 11.47 -3.16
CA ALA A 131 -10.23 11.27 -4.59
C ALA A 131 -9.21 10.27 -5.17
N ALA A 132 -7.97 10.27 -4.66
CA ALA A 132 -6.96 9.27 -5.03
C ALA A 132 -7.25 7.87 -4.50
N LEU A 133 -7.93 7.76 -3.35
CA LEU A 133 -8.13 6.49 -2.64
C LEU A 133 -9.50 5.86 -2.87
N VAL A 134 -10.52 6.64 -3.23
CA VAL A 134 -11.90 6.16 -3.44
C VAL A 134 -12.04 5.02 -4.44
N PRO A 135 -11.20 4.88 -5.50
CA PRO A 135 -11.30 3.72 -6.39
C PRO A 135 -11.07 2.39 -5.67
N PHE A 136 -10.38 2.41 -4.52
CA PHE A 136 -10.03 1.21 -3.76
C PHE A 136 -10.99 0.90 -2.60
N ALA A 137 -11.97 1.79 -2.33
CA ALA A 137 -12.95 1.68 -1.24
C ALA A 137 -13.80 0.39 -1.29
#